data_AF-A0A7L3CQW0-F1
#
_entry.id   AF-A0A7L3CQW0-F1
#
_cell.length_a   1.000
_cell.length_b   1.000
_cell.length_c   1.000
_cell.angle_alpha   90.00
_cell.angle_beta   90.00
_cell.angle_gamma   90.00
#
_symmetry.space_group_name_H-M   'P 1'
#
loop_
_entity.id
_entity.type
_entity.pdbx_description
1 polymer ?
#
loop_
_entity_poly.entity_id
_entity_poly.type
_entity_poly.pdbx_seq_one_letter_code
_entity_poly.pdbx_strand_id
1 'polypeptide(L)'
;WQSGLLDCCSDCSVCVCGAFCFSCLGCQVAKDMDECCLCGPSMAMRTLYRTRYNIPGSILDDWTAIACCPMCALCQLKRDINRRKELGIF
;
A
#
# COMPACT_ATOMS: atom_id res chain seq x y z
N TRP A 1 -8.22 -0.07 -6.46
CA TRP A 1 -7.33 1.04 -6.11
C TRP A 1 -8.05 2.33 -6.43
N GLN A 2 -7.99 3.31 -5.54
CA GLN A 2 -8.61 4.63 -5.71
C GLN A 2 -7.60 5.72 -6.14
N SER A 3 -6.31 5.36 -6.26
CA SER A 3 -5.24 6.20 -6.81
C SER A 3 -4.32 5.36 -7.70
N GLY A 4 -3.56 6.00 -8.58
CA GLY A 4 -2.55 5.35 -9.43
C GLY A 4 -1.27 4.98 -8.64
N LEU A 5 -0.47 4.08 -9.20
CA LEU A 5 0.78 3.62 -8.57
C LEU A 5 1.79 4.76 -8.42
N LEU A 6 1.99 5.56 -9.48
CA LEU A 6 2.91 6.70 -9.53
C LEU A 6 2.29 8.03 -9.10
N ASP A 7 1.12 7.98 -8.46
CA ASP A 7 0.43 9.16 -7.95
C ASP A 7 1.06 9.69 -6.64
N CYS A 8 2.39 9.61 -6.55
CA CYS A 8 3.22 9.95 -5.39
C CYS A 8 3.10 11.43 -4.98
N CYS A 9 2.69 12.31 -5.90
CA CYS A 9 2.50 13.74 -5.62
C CYS A 9 1.16 14.07 -4.95
N SER A 10 0.20 13.13 -4.91
CA SER A 10 -1.12 13.38 -4.29
C SER A 10 -1.09 13.30 -2.76
N ASP A 11 -0.11 12.59 -2.17
CA ASP A 11 0.21 12.67 -0.74
C ASP A 11 1.73 12.78 -0.55
N CYS A 12 2.25 14.00 -0.64
CA CYS A 12 3.69 14.25 -0.44
C CYS A 12 4.19 13.76 0.92
N SER A 13 3.37 13.78 1.97
CA SER A 13 3.75 13.27 3.30
C SER A 13 4.02 11.76 3.30
N VAL A 14 3.17 10.97 2.64
CA VAL A 14 3.34 9.52 2.48
C VAL A 14 4.51 9.21 1.56
N CYS A 15 4.70 9.98 0.48
CA CYS A 15 5.82 9.81 -0.43
C CYS A 15 7.17 10.14 0.23
N VAL A 16 7.25 11.18 1.06
CA VAL A 16 8.45 11.53 1.82
C VAL A 16 8.72 10.50 2.92
N CYS A 17 7.69 10.05 3.65
CA CYS A 17 7.83 8.95 4.62
C CYS A 17 8.26 7.63 3.97
N GLY A 18 7.76 7.34 2.76
CA GLY A 18 8.27 6.25 1.94
C GLY A 18 9.76 6.46 1.67
N ALA A 19 10.12 7.54 0.97
CA ALA A 19 11.50 7.81 0.55
C ALA A 19 12.53 7.84 1.70
N PHE A 20 12.14 8.31 2.90
CA PHE A 20 13.03 8.44 4.06
C PHE A 20 12.92 7.29 5.09
N CYS A 21 11.76 6.65 5.26
CA CYS A 21 11.60 5.49 6.14
C CYS A 21 10.59 4.45 5.61
N PHE A 22 11.00 3.73 4.56
CA PHE A 22 10.23 2.63 3.98
C PHE A 22 9.78 1.58 5.02
N SER A 23 10.68 1.20 5.92
CA SER A 23 10.44 0.20 6.96
C SER A 23 9.36 0.65 7.93
N CYS A 24 9.40 1.91 8.37
CA CYS A 24 8.39 2.49 9.25
C CYS A 24 7.01 2.46 8.58
N LEU A 25 6.96 2.87 7.30
CA LEU A 25 5.72 2.87 6.52
C LEU A 25 5.17 1.45 6.34
N GLY A 26 6.05 0.48 6.11
CA GLY A 26 5.70 -0.93 6.04
C GLY A 26 5.05 -1.42 7.32
N CYS A 27 5.63 -1.07 8.46
CA CYS A 27 5.09 -1.44 9.77
C CYS A 27 3.77 -0.76 10.09
N GLN A 28 3.55 0.47 9.64
CA GLN A 28 2.24 1.13 9.77
C GLN A 28 1.17 0.44 8.93
N VAL A 29 1.49 0.07 7.69
CA VAL A 29 0.56 -0.65 6.80
C VAL A 29 0.25 -2.04 7.37
N ALA A 30 1.26 -2.76 7.85
CA ALA A 30 1.06 -4.05 8.48
C ALA A 30 0.18 -3.93 9.72
N LYS A 31 0.48 -2.98 10.61
CA LYS A 31 -0.34 -2.71 11.80
C LYS A 31 -1.78 -2.35 11.44
N ASP A 32 -1.99 -1.58 10.38
CA ASP A 32 -3.33 -1.22 9.91
C ASP A 32 -4.12 -2.42 9.39
N MET A 33 -3.43 -3.47 8.94
CA MET A 33 -4.03 -4.70 8.44
C MET A 33 -3.98 -5.84 9.47
N ASP A 34 -3.64 -5.53 10.73
CA ASP A 34 -3.46 -6.48 11.84
C ASP A 34 -2.40 -7.56 11.58
N GLU A 35 -1.34 -7.20 10.83
CA GLU A 35 -0.25 -8.08 10.42
C GLU A 35 1.11 -7.66 11.04
N CYS A 36 2.09 -8.57 10.99
CA CYS A 36 3.42 -8.31 11.52
C CYS A 36 4.16 -7.21 10.73
N CYS A 37 4.86 -6.31 11.43
CA CYS A 37 5.60 -5.16 10.89
C CYS A 37 6.58 -5.52 9.75
N LEU A 38 7.15 -6.73 9.77
CA LEU A 38 8.05 -7.23 8.72
C LEU A 38 7.32 -7.64 7.42
N CYS A 39 6.01 -7.84 7.46
CA CYS A 39 5.19 -8.31 6.33
C CYS A 39 4.66 -7.16 5.45
N GLY A 40 4.68 -5.92 5.95
CA GLY A 40 4.04 -4.75 5.35
C GLY A 40 4.37 -4.47 3.87
N PRO A 41 5.65 -4.53 3.43
CA PRO A 41 6.02 -4.28 2.05
C PRO A 41 6.10 -5.58 1.21
N SER A 42 5.08 -6.43 1.27
CA SER A 42 5.08 -7.70 0.53
C SER A 42 4.00 -7.78 -0.56
N MET A 43 4.27 -8.59 -1.59
CA MET A 43 3.27 -8.96 -2.60
C MET A 43 2.05 -9.66 -1.96
N ALA A 44 2.27 -10.41 -0.88
CA ALA A 44 1.21 -11.07 -0.12
C ALA A 44 0.22 -10.06 0.47
N MET A 45 0.71 -9.00 1.12
CA MET A 45 -0.15 -7.94 1.68
C MET A 45 -0.98 -7.25 0.61
N ARG A 46 -0.35 -6.98 -0.53
CA ARG A 46 -1.00 -6.32 -1.65
C ARG A 46 -2.12 -7.18 -2.25
N THR A 47 -1.84 -8.48 -2.43
CA THR A 47 -2.81 -9.47 -2.91
C THR A 47 -3.95 -9.64 -1.91
N LEU A 48 -3.66 -9.79 -0.61
CA LEU A 48 -4.64 -9.90 0.48
C LEU A 48 -5.57 -8.68 0.52
N TYR A 49 -5.00 -7.48 0.44
CA TYR A 49 -5.77 -6.24 0.41
C TYR A 49 -6.69 -6.18 -0.82
N ARG A 50 -6.15 -6.56 -1.99
CA ARG A 50 -6.88 -6.55 -3.25
C ARG A 50 -8.06 -7.51 -3.23
N THR A 51 -7.88 -8.71 -2.69
CA THR A 51 -8.97 -9.70 -2.55
C THR A 51 -10.00 -9.27 -1.50
N ARG A 52 -9.56 -8.73 -0.35
CA ARG A 52 -10.46 -8.25 0.72
C ARG A 52 -11.44 -7.18 0.23
N TYR A 53 -10.99 -6.23 -0.58
CA TYR A 53 -11.82 -5.13 -1.07
C TYR A 53 -12.27 -5.28 -2.53
N ASN A 54 -12.21 -6.50 -3.10
CA ASN A 54 -12.63 -6.81 -4.47
C ASN A 54 -12.06 -5.83 -5.52
N ILE A 55 -10.79 -5.46 -5.38
CA ILE A 55 -10.12 -4.57 -6.32
C ILE A 55 -9.72 -5.38 -7.57
N PRO A 56 -10.07 -4.93 -8.78
CA PRO A 56 -9.68 -5.63 -10.01
C PRO A 56 -8.17 -5.61 -10.19
N GLY A 57 -7.61 -6.73 -10.65
CA GLY A 57 -6.18 -6.92 -10.89
C GLY A 57 -5.79 -8.40 -10.76
N SER A 58 -4.52 -8.68 -11.00
CA SER A 58 -3.91 -10.01 -10.94
C SER A 58 -2.71 -10.05 -10.00
N ILE A 59 -2.29 -11.26 -9.61
CA ILE A 59 -1.06 -11.46 -8.84
C ILE A 59 0.15 -10.93 -9.62
N LEU A 60 0.12 -11.02 -10.96
CA LEU A 60 1.17 -10.47 -11.81
C LEU A 60 1.23 -8.94 -11.71
N ASP A 61 0.09 -8.25 -11.64
CA ASP A 61 0.04 -6.81 -11.42
C ASP A 61 0.60 -6.43 -10.04
N ASP A 62 0.26 -7.22 -9.01
CA ASP A 62 0.75 -7.02 -7.65
C ASP A 62 2.27 -7.23 -7.55
N TRP A 63 2.80 -8.26 -8.23
CA TRP A 63 4.23 -8.50 -8.34
C TRP A 63 4.94 -7.38 -9.12
N THR A 64 4.38 -6.98 -10.27
CA THR A 64 4.97 -5.94 -11.13
C THR A 64 5.01 -4.59 -10.41
N ALA A 65 4.00 -4.25 -9.61
CA ALA A 65 3.99 -3.04 -8.81
C ALA A 65 5.13 -3.01 -7.77
N ILE A 66 5.36 -4.14 -7.08
CA ILE A 66 6.45 -4.27 -6.11
C ILE A 66 7.82 -4.32 -6.80
N ALA A 67 7.94 -4.97 -7.96
CA ALA A 67 9.19 -5.09 -8.70
C ALA A 67 9.60 -3.76 -9.37
N CYS A 68 8.64 -2.98 -9.87
CA CYS A 68 8.90 -1.71 -10.56
C CYS A 68 9.18 -0.56 -9.59
N CYS A 69 8.30 -0.37 -8.59
CA CYS A 69 8.50 0.64 -7.56
C CYS A 69 7.87 0.20 -6.23
N PRO A 70 8.61 -0.52 -5.36
CA PRO A 70 8.08 -1.02 -4.08
C PRO A 70 7.66 0.13 -3.15
N MET A 71 8.37 1.25 -3.23
CA MET A 71 8.06 2.49 -2.52
C MET A 71 6.67 3.03 -2.89
N CYS A 72 6.44 3.20 -4.19
CA CYS A 72 5.19 3.72 -4.73
C CYS A 72 4.04 2.76 -4.46
N ALA A 73 4.30 1.46 -4.58
CA ALA A 73 3.34 0.40 -4.25
C ALA A 73 2.89 0.49 -2.79
N LEU A 74 3.83 0.60 -1.85
CA LEU A 74 3.51 0.73 -0.44
C LEU A 74 2.79 2.04 -0.12
N CYS A 75 3.21 3.15 -0.74
CA CYS A 75 2.53 4.45 -0.61
C CYS A 75 1.09 4.38 -1.13
N GLN A 76 0.86 3.77 -2.28
CA GLN A 76 -0.49 3.57 -2.82
C GLN A 76 -1.36 2.74 -1.87
N LEU A 77 -0.79 1.68 -1.28
CA LEU A 77 -1.50 0.85 -0.30
C LEU A 77 -1.87 1.66 0.96
N LYS A 78 -0.93 2.41 1.53
CA LYS A 78 -1.21 3.27 2.69
C LYS A 78 -2.28 4.33 2.39
N ARG A 79 -2.22 4.96 1.22
CA ARG A 79 -3.22 5.97 0.81
C ARG A 79 -4.61 5.38 0.68
N ASP A 80 -4.74 4.20 0.06
CA ASP A 80 -6.02 3.51 -0.07
C ASP A 80 -6.58 3.11 1.31
N ILE A 81 -5.72 2.65 2.23
CA ILE A 81 -6.09 2.38 3.63
C ILE A 81 -6.62 3.64 4.31
N ASN A 82 -5.87 4.75 4.28
CA ASN A 82 -6.27 6.00 4.93
C ASN A 82 -7.62 6.51 4.40
N ARG A 83 -7.79 6.53 3.07
CA ARG A 83 -9.04 6.98 2.45
C ARG A 83 -10.22 6.09 2.82
N ARG A 84 -10.03 4.77 2.92
CA ARG A 84 -11.09 3.86 3.39
C ARG A 84 -11.43 4.05 4.86
N LYS A 85 -10.44 4.36 5.69
CA LYS A 85 -10.67 4.70 7.12
C LYS A 85 -11.48 5.98 7.26
N GLU A 86 -11.18 7.01 6.46
CA GLU A 86 -11.96 8.26 6.40
C GLU A 86 -13.41 8.02 5.98
N LEU A 87 -13.63 7.07 5.06
CA LEU A 87 -14.96 6.66 4.62
C LEU A 87 -15.67 5.69 5.58
N GLY A 88 -15.00 5.18 6.62
CA GLY A 88 -15.56 4.20 7.56
C GLY A 88 -15.80 2.81 6.98
N ILE A 89 -15.12 2.45 5.89
CA ILE A 89 -15.29 1.17 5.16
C ILE A 89 -14.06 0.26 5.24
N PHE A 90 -13.10 0.60 6.10
CA PHE A 90 -11.85 -0.12 6.25
C PHE A 90 -11.99 -1.33 7.20
#